data_AF-A0AAU9Y102-F1
#
_entry.id   AF-A0AAU9Y102-F1
#
_cell.length_a   1.000
_cell.length_b   1.000
_cell.length_c   1.000
_cell.angle_alpha   90.00
_cell.angle_beta   90.00
_cell.angle_gamma   90.00
#
_symmetry.space_group_name_H-M   'P 1'
#
loop_
_entity.id
_entity.type
_entity.pdbx_description
1 polymer ?
#
loop_
_entity_poly.entity_id
_entity_poly.type
_entity_poly.pdbx_seq_one_letter_code
_entity_poly.pdbx_strand_id
1 'polypeptide(L)'
;SPSPSPSPVEQLAEEYASKFGGINITRRTSLQEAVTAYEDFTLKIKNVTKDKAGIEEVKTLKKSIFEVAEAVEKFALNYGNRHLRGMRHSERIVSSKIVLVIQKAYRQNVSGFNFEEQRWRARVGIASSNFEKNGSMVVVCVYKDLHDLLLTDQAIRSETDNQRYINSRIMAVTMDPKPEKL
;
A
#
# COMPACT_ATOMS: atom_id res chain seq x y z
N SER A 1 -9.51 10.31 32.57
CA SER A 1 -9.00 11.41 31.71
C SER A 1 -9.57 11.22 30.31
N PRO A 2 -10.05 12.26 29.62
CA PRO A 2 -10.37 12.16 28.21
C PRO A 2 -9.11 11.75 27.42
N SER A 3 -9.28 10.96 26.37
CA SER A 3 -8.20 10.61 25.45
C SER A 3 -7.59 11.89 24.85
N PRO A 4 -6.25 11.96 24.69
CA PRO A 4 -5.64 13.11 24.02
C PRO A 4 -6.21 13.27 22.61
N SER A 5 -6.35 14.52 22.16
CA SER A 5 -6.80 14.81 20.80
C SER A 5 -5.79 14.27 19.78
N PRO A 6 -6.26 13.66 18.67
CA PRO A 6 -5.37 13.09 17.66
C PRO A 6 -4.47 14.17 17.05
N SER A 7 -3.22 13.82 16.78
CA SER A 7 -2.27 14.71 16.13
C SER A 7 -2.71 15.04 14.69
N PRO A 8 -2.21 16.13 14.07
CA PRO A 8 -2.54 16.47 12.68
C PRO A 8 -2.26 15.35 11.67
N VAL A 9 -1.29 14.48 11.97
CA VAL A 9 -0.96 13.33 11.11
C VAL A 9 -1.97 12.20 11.26
N GLU A 10 -2.43 11.93 12.48
CA GLU A 10 -3.48 10.94 12.74
C GLU A 10 -4.79 11.38 12.10
N GLN A 11 -5.20 12.65 12.28
CA GLN A 11 -6.40 13.19 11.66
C GLN A 11 -6.37 13.08 10.13
N LEU A 12 -5.22 13.39 9.51
CA LEU A 12 -5.06 13.25 8.06
C LEU A 12 -5.13 11.79 7.62
N ALA A 13 -4.51 10.86 8.35
CA ALA A 13 -4.60 9.44 8.00
C ALA A 13 -6.02 8.90 8.16
N GLU A 14 -6.73 9.25 9.24
CA GLU A 14 -8.13 8.88 9.45
C GLU A 14 -9.04 9.44 8.34
N GLU A 15 -8.84 10.70 7.93
CA GLU A 15 -9.58 11.33 6.82
C GLU A 15 -9.41 10.50 5.53
N TYR A 16 -8.17 10.18 5.16
CA TYR A 16 -7.90 9.47 3.91
C TYR A 16 -8.29 8.00 3.98
N ALA A 17 -8.05 7.32 5.11
CA ALA A 17 -8.50 5.95 5.34
C ALA A 17 -10.03 5.84 5.17
N SER A 18 -10.78 6.78 5.77
CA SER A 18 -12.23 6.88 5.63
C SER A 18 -12.67 7.20 4.20
N LYS A 19 -11.93 8.06 3.49
CA LYS A 19 -12.21 8.44 2.09
C LYS A 19 -12.28 7.23 1.16
N PHE A 20 -11.44 6.20 1.36
CA PHE A 20 -11.52 4.97 0.56
C PHE A 20 -12.84 4.22 0.76
N GLY A 21 -13.42 4.24 1.96
CA GLY A 21 -14.74 3.68 2.24
C GLY A 21 -15.88 4.44 1.56
N GLY A 22 -15.69 5.75 1.29
CA GLY A 22 -16.66 6.59 0.58
C GLY A 22 -16.60 6.50 -0.95
N ILE A 23 -15.53 5.93 -1.53
CA ILE A 23 -15.42 5.77 -2.99
C ILE A 23 -16.43 4.72 -3.47
N ASN A 24 -17.23 5.08 -4.48
CA ASN A 24 -18.19 4.15 -5.06
C ASN A 24 -17.48 3.06 -5.89
N ILE A 25 -17.17 1.96 -5.23
CA ILE A 25 -16.47 0.80 -5.81
C ILE A 25 -17.20 0.16 -6.99
N THR A 26 -18.46 0.47 -7.25
CA THR A 26 -19.19 -0.07 -8.41
C THR A 26 -18.75 0.57 -9.73
N ARG A 27 -18.09 1.74 -9.67
CA ARG A 27 -17.60 2.46 -10.84
C ARG A 27 -16.27 1.87 -11.29
N ARG A 28 -16.06 1.77 -12.61
CA ARG A 28 -14.78 1.34 -13.18
C ARG A 28 -13.63 2.32 -12.89
N THR A 29 -13.94 3.60 -12.71
CA THR A 29 -12.96 4.65 -12.37
C THR A 29 -12.51 4.61 -10.92
N SER A 30 -13.18 3.83 -10.07
CA SER A 30 -12.98 3.88 -8.62
C SER A 30 -11.57 3.48 -8.17
N LEU A 31 -10.89 2.59 -8.91
CA LEU A 31 -9.50 2.25 -8.63
C LEU A 31 -8.56 3.43 -8.91
N GLN A 32 -8.80 4.19 -9.99
CA GLN A 32 -8.06 5.41 -10.27
C GLN A 32 -8.34 6.50 -9.23
N GLU A 33 -9.59 6.62 -8.77
CA GLU A 33 -9.96 7.55 -7.69
C GLU A 33 -9.20 7.23 -6.39
N ALA A 34 -9.08 5.94 -6.03
CA ALA A 34 -8.30 5.51 -4.88
C ALA A 34 -6.80 5.81 -5.03
N VAL A 35 -6.22 5.54 -6.20
CA VAL A 35 -4.81 5.89 -6.48
C VAL A 35 -4.58 7.40 -6.36
N THR A 36 -5.46 8.23 -6.93
CA THR A 36 -5.38 9.69 -6.82
C THR A 36 -5.49 10.16 -5.36
N ALA A 37 -6.38 9.55 -4.56
CA ALA A 37 -6.48 9.86 -3.14
C ALA A 37 -5.19 9.52 -2.37
N TYR A 38 -4.55 8.40 -2.69
CA TYR A 38 -3.24 8.06 -2.13
C TYR A 38 -2.16 9.08 -2.52
N GLU A 39 -2.09 9.50 -3.79
CA GLU A 39 -1.13 10.52 -4.23
C GLU A 39 -1.30 11.84 -3.46
N ASP A 40 -2.54 12.31 -3.33
CA ASP A 40 -2.89 13.50 -2.58
C ASP A 40 -2.50 13.39 -1.09
N PHE A 41 -2.74 12.22 -0.47
CA PHE A 41 -2.25 11.93 0.87
C PHE A 41 -0.73 12.07 0.98
N THR A 42 0.04 11.46 0.07
CA THR A 42 1.52 11.53 0.12
C THR A 42 2.05 12.96 0.03
N LEU A 43 1.38 13.83 -0.73
CA LEU A 43 1.74 15.24 -0.84
C LEU A 43 1.43 16.00 0.45
N LYS A 44 0.24 15.79 1.02
CA LYS A 44 -0.18 16.48 2.25
C LYS A 44 0.62 16.02 3.45
N ILE A 45 0.84 14.71 3.61
CA ILE A 45 1.59 14.19 4.76
C ILE A 45 3.02 14.72 4.75
N LYS A 46 3.67 14.77 3.58
CA LYS A 46 5.01 15.36 3.43
C LYS A 46 5.06 16.82 3.88
N ASN A 47 4.00 17.59 3.66
CA ASN A 47 3.95 18.99 4.11
C ASN A 47 3.74 19.10 5.63
N VAL A 48 2.93 18.23 6.22
CA VAL A 48 2.69 18.19 7.68
C VAL A 48 3.93 17.72 8.46
N THR A 49 4.84 16.98 7.82
CA THR A 49 5.98 16.35 8.50
C THR A 49 7.32 17.05 8.30
N LYS A 50 7.36 18.19 7.59
CA LYS A 50 8.62 18.91 7.27
C LYS A 50 9.47 19.25 8.49
N ASP A 51 8.84 19.48 9.65
CA ASP A 51 9.50 19.99 10.85
C ASP A 51 9.43 19.02 12.05
N LYS A 52 9.00 17.77 11.84
CA LYS A 52 8.89 16.78 12.92
C LYS A 52 10.26 16.20 13.26
N ALA A 53 10.63 16.24 14.54
CA ALA A 53 11.94 15.79 15.04
C ALA A 53 11.84 14.86 16.26
N GLY A 54 10.65 14.67 16.84
CA GLY A 54 10.44 13.83 18.01
C GLY A 54 10.26 12.35 17.68
N ILE A 55 10.84 11.45 18.49
CA ILE A 55 10.73 9.99 18.32
C ILE A 55 9.26 9.53 18.29
N GLU A 56 8.42 10.04 19.20
CA GLU A 56 6.99 9.69 19.25
C GLU A 56 6.25 10.21 18.02
N GLU A 57 6.60 11.40 17.52
CA GLU A 57 6.00 11.95 16.30
C GLU A 57 6.33 11.10 15.07
N VAL A 58 7.55 10.56 15.00
CA VAL A 58 8.00 9.63 13.95
C VAL A 58 7.25 8.30 14.06
N LYS A 59 7.05 7.75 15.26
CA LYS A 59 6.26 6.52 15.44
C LYS A 59 4.83 6.71 14.98
N THR A 60 4.19 7.79 15.41
CA THR A 60 2.82 8.14 14.99
C THR A 60 2.74 8.33 13.48
N LEU A 61 3.72 9.03 12.88
CA LEU A 61 3.79 9.20 11.44
C LEU A 61 3.85 7.85 10.69
N LYS A 62 4.74 6.96 11.11
CA LYS A 62 4.87 5.63 10.48
C LYS A 62 3.54 4.86 10.56
N LYS A 63 2.90 4.85 11.73
CA LYS A 63 1.59 4.19 11.92
C LYS A 63 0.54 4.77 10.98
N SER A 64 0.38 6.08 10.95
CA SER A 64 -0.58 6.79 10.10
C SER A 64 -0.35 6.55 8.60
N ILE A 65 0.91 6.50 8.16
CA ILE A 65 1.25 6.16 6.78
C ILE A 65 0.82 4.73 6.43
N PHE A 66 1.11 3.76 7.30
CA PHE A 66 0.75 2.37 7.04
C PHE A 66 -0.76 2.12 7.08
N GLU A 67 -1.50 2.86 7.89
CA GLU A 67 -2.96 2.81 7.92
C GLU A 67 -3.57 3.19 6.57
N VAL A 68 -3.10 4.26 5.95
CA VAL A 68 -3.56 4.67 4.60
C VAL A 68 -3.11 3.66 3.54
N ALA A 69 -1.89 3.15 3.62
CA ALA A 69 -1.40 2.11 2.70
C ALA A 69 -2.26 0.84 2.76
N GLU A 70 -2.60 0.37 3.97
CA GLU A 70 -3.48 -0.77 4.18
C GLU A 70 -4.89 -0.50 3.63
N ALA A 71 -5.42 0.72 3.78
CA ALA A 71 -6.71 1.09 3.22
C ALA A 71 -6.72 1.01 1.68
N VAL A 72 -5.64 1.43 1.01
CA VAL A 72 -5.47 1.27 -0.44
C VAL A 72 -5.45 -0.20 -0.85
N GLU A 73 -4.70 -1.03 -0.14
CA GLU A 73 -4.61 -2.48 -0.41
C GLU A 73 -5.98 -3.16 -0.28
N LYS A 74 -6.71 -2.89 0.81
CA LYS A 74 -8.06 -3.40 1.03
C LYS A 74 -9.03 -2.93 -0.05
N PHE A 75 -8.96 -1.66 -0.43
CA PHE A 75 -9.80 -1.11 -1.48
C PHE A 75 -9.56 -1.83 -2.82
N ALA A 76 -8.29 -1.99 -3.21
CA ALA A 76 -7.90 -2.66 -4.45
C ALA A 76 -8.34 -4.13 -4.47
N LEU A 77 -8.21 -4.84 -3.36
CA LEU A 77 -8.66 -6.22 -3.24
C LEU A 77 -10.17 -6.34 -3.47
N ASN A 78 -10.95 -5.47 -2.82
CA ASN A 78 -12.40 -5.41 -2.98
C ASN A 78 -12.81 -5.04 -4.41
N TYR A 79 -12.07 -4.12 -5.04
CA TYR A 79 -12.26 -3.74 -6.43
C TYR A 79 -12.06 -4.94 -7.35
N GLY A 80 -10.96 -5.69 -7.15
CA GLY A 80 -10.65 -6.91 -7.90
C GLY A 80 -11.76 -7.95 -7.80
N ASN A 81 -12.22 -8.25 -6.59
CA ASN A 81 -13.31 -9.20 -6.33
C ASN A 81 -14.65 -8.81 -7.01
N ARG A 82 -14.86 -7.51 -7.22
CA ARG A 82 -16.05 -6.98 -7.89
C ARG A 82 -15.93 -6.97 -9.41
N HIS A 83 -14.80 -6.49 -9.94
CA HIS A 83 -14.66 -6.14 -11.37
C HIS A 83 -13.90 -7.17 -12.21
N LEU A 84 -13.00 -7.95 -11.60
CA LEU A 84 -12.17 -8.91 -12.33
C LEU A 84 -12.84 -10.29 -12.40
N ARG A 85 -14.01 -10.32 -13.04
CA ARG A 85 -14.83 -11.52 -13.32
C ARG A 85 -14.87 -11.80 -14.82
N GLY A 86 -15.16 -13.05 -15.19
CA GLY A 86 -15.21 -13.47 -16.60
C GLY A 86 -13.83 -13.39 -17.24
N MET A 87 -13.72 -12.77 -18.42
CA MET A 87 -12.46 -12.67 -19.19
C MET A 87 -11.49 -11.58 -18.69
N ARG A 88 -11.91 -10.73 -17.75
CA ARG A 88 -11.04 -9.70 -17.17
C ARG A 88 -10.35 -10.25 -15.94
N HIS A 89 -9.06 -10.55 -16.08
CA HIS A 89 -8.28 -11.18 -15.02
C HIS A 89 -7.26 -10.24 -14.38
N SER A 90 -7.06 -9.03 -14.90
CA SER A 90 -6.07 -8.11 -14.34
C SER A 90 -6.41 -6.65 -14.61
N GLU A 91 -5.92 -5.77 -13.74
CA GLU A 91 -5.90 -4.33 -13.93
C GLU A 91 -4.58 -3.76 -13.39
N ARG A 92 -4.07 -2.72 -14.04
CA ARG A 92 -2.83 -2.05 -13.65
C ARG A 92 -3.02 -0.55 -13.73
N ILE A 93 -2.65 0.14 -12.66
CA ILE A 93 -2.53 1.59 -12.62
C ILE A 93 -1.08 1.94 -12.32
N VAL A 94 -0.53 2.84 -13.11
CA VAL A 94 0.80 3.42 -12.91
C VAL A 94 0.60 4.90 -12.68
N SER A 95 1.02 5.38 -11.52
CA SER A 95 0.95 6.78 -11.14
C SER A 95 2.34 7.33 -10.81
N SER A 96 2.40 8.60 -10.42
CA SER A 96 3.66 9.24 -10.01
C SER A 96 4.17 8.75 -8.65
N LYS A 97 3.31 8.17 -7.80
CA LYS A 97 3.62 7.72 -6.42
C LYS A 97 3.44 6.23 -6.18
N ILE A 98 2.56 5.56 -6.93
CA ILE A 98 2.29 4.14 -6.76
C ILE A 98 2.14 3.42 -8.10
N VAL A 99 2.65 2.18 -8.17
CA VAL A 99 2.20 1.21 -9.17
C VAL A 99 1.34 0.19 -8.46
N LEU A 100 0.11 0.04 -8.92
CA LEU A 100 -0.87 -0.87 -8.38
C LEU A 100 -1.26 -1.88 -9.45
N VAL A 101 -1.13 -3.16 -9.14
CA VAL A 101 -1.52 -4.28 -9.99
C VAL A 101 -2.49 -5.16 -9.24
N ILE A 102 -3.60 -5.50 -9.89
CA ILE A 102 -4.56 -6.47 -9.40
C ILE A 102 -4.65 -7.58 -10.43
N GLN A 103 -4.56 -8.83 -10.00
CA GLN A 103 -4.68 -9.97 -10.89
C GLN A 103 -5.33 -11.16 -10.19
N LYS A 104 -6.25 -11.83 -10.88
CA LYS A 104 -6.71 -13.16 -10.49
C LYS A 104 -5.69 -14.21 -10.96
N ALA A 105 -5.05 -14.90 -10.02
CA ALA A 105 -4.02 -15.92 -10.26
C ALA A 105 -4.51 -17.29 -9.78
N TYR A 106 -4.04 -18.37 -10.40
CA TYR A 106 -4.57 -19.73 -10.16
C TYR A 106 -3.45 -20.74 -9.90
N ARG A 107 -3.69 -21.72 -9.03
CA ARG A 107 -2.70 -22.76 -8.70
C ARG A 107 -2.20 -23.55 -9.91
N GLN A 108 -3.08 -23.82 -10.86
CA GLN A 108 -2.75 -24.56 -12.09
C GLN A 108 -1.94 -23.76 -13.11
N ASN A 109 -1.74 -22.45 -12.91
CA ASN A 109 -0.91 -21.66 -13.82
C ASN A 109 0.56 -21.94 -13.51
N VAL A 110 1.24 -22.69 -14.38
CA VAL A 110 2.63 -23.11 -14.17
C VAL A 110 3.59 -21.92 -14.00
N SER A 111 3.30 -20.78 -14.61
CA SER A 111 4.15 -19.58 -14.55
C SER A 111 4.07 -18.79 -13.24
N GLY A 112 3.11 -19.06 -12.35
CA GLY A 112 2.85 -18.22 -11.18
C GLY A 112 2.40 -16.80 -11.55
N PHE A 113 2.61 -15.86 -10.62
CA PHE A 113 2.47 -14.42 -10.84
C PHE A 113 3.85 -13.79 -10.98
N ASN A 114 4.05 -13.02 -12.05
CA ASN A 114 5.28 -12.26 -12.25
C ASN A 114 4.91 -10.82 -12.60
N PHE A 115 5.44 -9.87 -11.82
CA PHE A 115 5.31 -8.46 -12.06
C PHE A 115 6.70 -7.83 -12.17
N GLU A 116 6.86 -6.95 -13.14
CA GLU A 116 8.04 -6.13 -13.30
C GLU A 116 7.63 -4.69 -13.68
N GLU A 117 8.17 -3.73 -12.93
CA GLU A 117 8.17 -2.31 -13.28
C GLU A 117 9.62 -1.85 -13.46
N GLN A 118 10.07 -1.87 -14.71
CA GLN A 118 11.46 -1.58 -15.08
C GLN A 118 11.88 -0.18 -14.65
N ARG A 119 11.00 0.83 -14.78
CA ARG A 119 11.33 2.21 -14.41
C ARG A 119 11.66 2.33 -12.94
N TRP A 120 11.03 1.51 -12.09
CA TRP A 120 11.23 1.54 -10.64
C TRP A 120 12.08 0.37 -10.15
N ARG A 121 12.64 -0.42 -11.07
CA ARG A 121 13.46 -1.61 -10.79
C ARG A 121 12.78 -2.55 -9.78
N ALA A 122 11.46 -2.65 -9.85
CA ALA A 122 10.65 -3.41 -8.92
C ALA A 122 10.20 -4.72 -9.57
N ARG A 123 10.39 -5.84 -8.88
CA ARG A 123 10.01 -7.17 -9.36
C ARG A 123 9.33 -7.95 -8.23
N VAL A 124 8.22 -8.62 -8.55
CA VAL A 124 7.54 -9.57 -7.65
C VAL A 124 7.33 -10.85 -8.42
N GLY A 125 7.81 -11.95 -7.86
CA GLY A 125 7.48 -13.31 -8.30
C GLY A 125 6.75 -14.03 -7.19
N ILE A 126 5.60 -14.64 -7.49
CA ILE A 126 4.84 -15.47 -6.54
C ILE A 126 4.59 -16.81 -7.22
N ALA A 127 5.07 -17.88 -6.58
CA ALA A 127 4.87 -19.24 -7.06
C ALA A 127 3.39 -19.61 -7.08
N SER A 128 2.96 -20.35 -8.10
CA SER A 128 1.56 -20.75 -8.23
C SER A 128 1.06 -21.67 -7.13
N SER A 129 1.97 -22.37 -6.44
CA SER A 129 1.66 -23.15 -5.22
C SER A 129 0.99 -22.32 -4.13
N ASN A 130 1.19 -21.00 -4.11
CA ASN A 130 0.61 -20.08 -3.13
C ASN A 130 -0.81 -19.63 -3.49
N PHE A 131 -1.33 -20.00 -4.66
CA PHE A 131 -2.70 -19.65 -5.06
C PHE A 131 -3.68 -20.77 -4.79
N GLU A 132 -4.95 -20.42 -4.74
CA GLU A 132 -6.04 -21.37 -4.67
C GLU A 132 -6.38 -21.95 -6.05
N LYS A 133 -6.94 -23.17 -6.05
CA LYS A 133 -7.39 -23.84 -7.28
C LYS A 133 -8.48 -23.02 -8.00
N ASN A 134 -9.37 -22.41 -7.23
CA ASN A 134 -10.47 -21.56 -7.74
C ASN A 134 -10.03 -20.11 -8.02
N GLY A 135 -8.74 -19.85 -7.82
CA GLY A 135 -8.09 -18.57 -8.04
C GLY A 135 -8.02 -17.72 -6.77
N SER A 136 -6.91 -17.03 -6.62
CA SER A 136 -6.65 -16.01 -5.61
C SER A 136 -6.60 -14.64 -6.30
N MET A 137 -7.23 -13.63 -5.69
CA MET A 137 -7.01 -12.24 -6.07
C MET A 137 -5.68 -11.78 -5.47
N VAL A 138 -4.76 -11.35 -6.32
CA VAL A 138 -3.44 -10.84 -5.93
C VAL A 138 -3.43 -9.35 -6.17
N VAL A 139 -3.02 -8.58 -5.18
CA VAL A 139 -2.77 -7.14 -5.30
C VAL A 139 -1.31 -6.90 -4.98
N VAL A 140 -0.63 -6.15 -5.86
CA VAL A 140 0.73 -5.67 -5.67
C VAL A 140 0.72 -4.15 -5.70
N CYS A 141 1.24 -3.55 -4.64
CA CYS A 141 1.50 -2.13 -4.55
C CYS A 141 3.02 -1.90 -4.49
N VAL A 142 3.56 -1.15 -5.44
CA VAL A 142 4.92 -0.61 -5.34
C VAL A 142 4.80 0.85 -4.99
N TYR A 143 5.35 1.26 -3.86
CA TYR A 143 5.31 2.65 -3.42
C TYR A 143 6.63 3.34 -3.76
N LYS A 144 6.55 4.45 -4.50
CA LYS A 144 7.74 5.10 -5.05
C LYS A 144 8.60 5.74 -3.97
N ASP A 145 7.98 6.51 -3.09
CA ASP A 145 8.61 7.43 -2.14
C ASP A 145 8.16 7.19 -0.69
N LEU A 146 7.48 6.06 -0.43
CA LEU A 146 7.05 5.71 0.93
C LEU A 146 8.22 5.58 1.90
N HIS A 147 9.35 5.03 1.43
CA HIS A 147 10.58 4.92 2.22
C HIS A 147 11.11 6.29 2.69
N ASP A 148 11.02 7.32 1.85
CA ASP A 148 11.40 8.70 2.20
C ASP A 148 10.46 9.30 3.26
N LEU A 149 9.16 8.97 3.20
CA LEU A 149 8.15 9.48 4.13
C LEU A 149 8.29 8.90 5.54
N LEU A 150 8.96 7.74 5.70
CA LEU A 150 9.13 7.09 7.01
C LEU A 150 10.26 7.71 7.86
N LEU A 151 10.89 8.81 7.39
CA LEU A 151 11.91 9.59 8.11
C LEU A 151 13.00 8.72 8.74
N THR A 152 13.50 7.73 7.99
CA THR A 152 14.47 6.75 8.53
C THR A 152 15.87 7.31 8.76
N ASP A 153 16.13 8.51 8.25
CA ASP A 153 17.39 9.24 8.44
C ASP A 153 17.43 10.03 9.75
N GLN A 154 16.30 10.25 10.41
CA GLN A 154 16.32 10.76 11.76
C GLN A 154 16.76 9.63 12.67
N ALA A 155 17.96 9.78 13.26
CA ALA A 155 18.50 8.83 14.21
C ALA A 155 17.41 8.47 15.21
N ILE A 156 16.91 7.23 15.10
CA ILE A 156 16.29 6.58 16.23
C ILE A 156 17.44 6.49 17.21
N ARG A 157 17.56 7.45 18.12
CA ARG A 157 18.44 7.39 19.29
C ARG A 157 17.92 6.25 20.16
N SER A 158 18.15 5.03 19.67
CA SER A 158 18.17 3.84 20.49
C SER A 158 19.31 4.05 21.48
N GLU A 159 19.15 3.60 22.72
CA GLU A 159 20.18 3.63 23.76
C GLU A 159 21.48 2.93 23.33
N THR A 160 21.47 2.24 22.19
CA THR A 160 22.66 1.73 21.48
C THR A 160 22.79 2.42 20.11
N ASP A 161 23.98 2.94 19.84
CA ASP A 161 24.38 3.92 18.81
C ASP A 161 24.25 3.49 17.32
N ASN A 162 23.28 2.63 16.97
CA ASN A 162 23.13 2.06 15.63
C ASN A 162 21.96 2.68 14.86
N GLN A 163 22.25 3.64 14.00
CA GLN A 163 21.30 4.21 13.05
C GLN A 163 21.01 3.22 11.91
N ARG A 164 19.74 2.84 11.71
CA ARG A 164 19.29 1.96 10.62
C ARG A 164 18.31 2.72 9.73
N TYR A 165 18.57 2.74 8.43
CA TYR A 165 17.74 3.41 7.44
C TYR A 165 17.15 2.42 6.41
N ILE A 166 16.01 2.77 5.82
CA ILE A 166 15.41 1.99 4.73
C ILE A 166 16.04 2.47 3.42
N ASN A 167 16.84 1.62 2.79
CA ASN A 167 17.55 1.93 1.54
C ASN A 167 16.87 1.34 0.29
N SER A 168 15.58 1.01 0.39
CA SER A 168 14.84 0.37 -0.69
C SER A 168 13.42 0.87 -0.75
N ARG A 169 12.81 0.77 -1.94
CA ARG A 169 11.38 0.99 -2.10
C ARG A 169 10.58 -0.02 -1.26
N ILE A 170 9.40 0.40 -0.84
CA ILE A 170 8.46 -0.46 -0.12
C ILE A 170 7.50 -1.03 -1.13
N MET A 171 7.29 -2.34 -1.01
CA MET A 171 6.35 -3.10 -1.84
C MET A 171 5.44 -3.87 -0.90
N ALA A 172 4.15 -3.86 -1.19
CA ALA A 172 3.17 -4.66 -0.49
C ALA A 172 2.53 -5.65 -1.46
N VAL A 173 2.27 -6.85 -0.95
CA VAL A 173 1.54 -7.90 -1.66
C VAL A 173 0.46 -8.39 -0.72
N THR A 174 -0.79 -8.30 -1.16
CA THR A 174 -1.92 -8.87 -0.44
C THR A 174 -2.69 -9.83 -1.35
N MET A 175 -3.23 -10.89 -0.77
CA MET A 175 -3.90 -11.97 -1.48
C MET A 175 -5.17 -12.40 -0.77
N ASP A 176 -6.21 -12.70 -1.56
CA ASP A 176 -7.48 -13.27 -1.09
C ASP A 176 -7.93 -14.43 -1.98
N PRO A 177 -8.06 -15.66 -1.45
CA PRO A 177 -7.76 -16.05 -0.07
C PRO A 177 -6.26 -15.90 0.26
N LYS A 178 -5.96 -15.70 1.54
CA LYS A 178 -4.57 -15.76 2.03
C LYS A 178 -4.02 -17.18 1.83
N PRO A 179 -2.75 -17.34 1.44
CA PRO A 179 -2.15 -18.66 1.26
C PRO A 179 -2.09 -19.41 2.59
N GLU A 180 -2.32 -20.73 2.55
CA GLU A 180 -2.20 -21.60 3.73
C GLU A 180 -0.77 -21.69 4.29
N LYS A 181 0.23 -21.41 3.45
CA LYS A 181 1.65 -21.41 3.81
C LYS A 181 2.33 -20.17 3.24
N LEU A 182 3.01 -19.42 4.10
CA LEU A 182 3.96 -18.37 3.73
C LEU A 182 5.38 -18.90 3.94
#